data_AF-A0A925SAV6-F1
#
_entry.id   AF-A0A925SAV6-F1
#
_cell.length_a   1.000
_cell.length_b   1.000
_cell.length_c   1.000
_cell.angle_alpha   90.00
_cell.angle_beta   90.00
_cell.angle_gamma   90.00
#
_symmetry.space_group_name_H-M   'P 1'
#
loop_
_entity.id
_entity.type
_entity.pdbx_description
1 polymer ?
#
loop_
_entity_poly.entity_id
_entity_poly.type
_entity_poly.pdbx_seq_one_letter_code
_entity_poly.pdbx_strand_id
1 'polypeptide(L)'
;RPLYLRGLSLFHGWLPFLLLFIVKRLGHDRRALAAWTLLAWVLMLVAFFLLPAPGSLPADSKLPVNVNYVFGLDDSAAQTWMPQYAWFGLMLTALPLVIFGPTHLVLKRLFSSSKAAQ
;
A
#
# COMPACT_ATOMS: atom_id res chain seq x y z
N ARG A 1 13.67 -8.45 -20.04
CA ARG A 1 13.17 -9.01 -18.75
C ARG A 1 12.60 -10.41 -19.02
N PRO A 2 13.05 -11.46 -18.31
CA PRO A 2 12.71 -12.86 -18.59
C PRO A 2 11.23 -13.20 -18.32
N LEU A 3 10.72 -14.24 -19.02
CA LEU A 3 9.30 -14.65 -18.99
C LEU A 3 8.84 -15.14 -17.60
N TYR A 4 9.70 -15.80 -16.82
CA TYR A 4 9.34 -16.26 -15.48
C TYR A 4 9.00 -15.10 -14.52
N LEU A 5 9.70 -13.96 -14.62
CA LEU A 5 9.39 -12.75 -13.84
C LEU A 5 8.03 -12.15 -14.23
N ARG A 6 7.65 -12.26 -15.51
CA ARG A 6 6.32 -11.88 -15.98
C ARG A 6 5.25 -12.84 -15.46
N GLY A 7 5.56 -14.15 -15.44
CA GLY A 7 4.71 -15.18 -14.84
C GLY A 7 4.42 -14.91 -13.36
N LEU A 8 5.43 -14.53 -12.58
CA LEU A 8 5.26 -14.16 -11.18
C LEU A 8 4.37 -12.92 -11.01
N SER A 9 4.27 -12.04 -12.01
CA SER A 9 3.41 -10.85 -11.95
C SER A 9 1.94 -11.13 -12.30
N LEU A 10 1.59 -12.33 -12.79
CA LEU A 10 0.23 -12.68 -13.24
C LEU A 10 -0.83 -12.57 -12.16
N PHE A 11 -0.45 -12.64 -10.88
CA PHE A 11 -1.40 -12.45 -9.79
C PHE A 11 -2.08 -11.07 -9.85
N HIS A 12 -1.43 -10.03 -10.37
CA HIS A 12 -2.06 -8.71 -10.48
C HIS A 12 -3.31 -8.70 -11.37
N GLY A 13 -3.42 -9.66 -12.30
CA GLY A 13 -4.62 -9.81 -13.12
C GLY A 13 -5.79 -10.40 -12.34
N TRP A 14 -5.61 -11.59 -11.76
CA TRP A 14 -6.72 -12.34 -11.17
C TRP A 14 -6.93 -12.10 -9.67
N LEU A 15 -5.89 -11.74 -8.92
CA LEU A 15 -5.94 -11.57 -7.46
C LEU A 15 -6.97 -10.53 -7.02
N PRO A 16 -7.14 -9.36 -7.67
CA PRO A 16 -8.16 -8.39 -7.26
C PRO A 16 -9.58 -8.98 -7.25
N PHE A 17 -9.92 -9.82 -8.24
CA PHE A 17 -11.23 -10.47 -8.31
C PHE A 17 -11.39 -11.54 -7.24
N LEU A 18 -10.34 -12.32 -6.96
CA LEU A 18 -10.37 -13.29 -5.87
C LEU A 18 -10.56 -12.59 -4.52
N LEU A 19 -9.85 -11.49 -4.25
CA LEU A 19 -9.99 -10.73 -3.01
C LEU A 19 -11.41 -10.19 -2.84
N LEU A 20 -11.99 -9.61 -3.89
CA LEU A 20 -13.39 -9.14 -3.85
C LEU A 20 -14.37 -10.30 -3.61
N PHE A 21 -14.16 -11.46 -4.23
CA PHE A 21 -14.97 -12.65 -4.01
C PHE A 21 -14.90 -13.12 -2.54
N ILE A 22 -13.70 -13.18 -1.97
CA ILE A 22 -13.50 -13.57 -0.57
C ILE A 22 -14.15 -12.56 0.39
N VAL A 23 -13.94 -11.26 0.17
CA VAL A 23 -14.58 -10.21 0.99
C VAL A 23 -16.10 -10.28 0.87
N LYS A 24 -16.65 -10.52 -0.33
CA LYS A 24 -18.10 -10.73 -0.52
C LYS A 24 -18.60 -11.95 0.25
N ARG A 25 -17.82 -13.02 0.35
CA ARG A 25 -18.24 -14.27 1.00
C ARG A 25 -18.12 -14.24 2.52
N LEU A 26 -17.05 -13.63 3.05
CA LEU A 26 -16.76 -13.57 4.49
C LEU A 26 -17.35 -12.31 5.15
N GLY A 27 -17.48 -11.25 4.37
CA GLY A 27 -17.88 -9.92 4.79
C GLY A 27 -16.69 -9.02 5.15
N HIS A 28 -16.87 -7.73 4.96
CA HIS A 28 -15.88 -6.69 5.26
C HIS A 28 -15.93 -6.29 6.75
N ASP A 29 -14.79 -6.29 7.43
CA ASP A 29 -14.69 -5.94 8.85
C ASP A 29 -14.69 -4.41 9.06
N ARG A 30 -15.49 -3.93 10.01
CA ARG A 30 -15.55 -2.51 10.40
C ARG A 30 -14.22 -1.95 10.93
N ARG A 31 -13.33 -2.81 11.44
CA ARG A 31 -12.01 -2.46 11.99
C ARG A 31 -10.92 -2.40 10.91
N ALA A 32 -11.22 -2.84 9.68
CA ALA A 32 -10.23 -2.98 8.63
C ALA A 32 -9.51 -1.67 8.30
N LEU A 33 -10.20 -0.52 8.35
CA LEU A 33 -9.56 0.77 8.06
C LEU A 33 -8.46 1.12 9.07
N ALA A 34 -8.75 0.96 10.36
CA ALA A 34 -7.78 1.28 11.42
C ALA A 34 -6.58 0.33 11.37
N ALA A 35 -6.84 -0.99 11.24
CA ALA A 35 -5.79 -1.98 11.15
C ALA A 35 -4.88 -1.76 9.93
N TRP A 36 -5.48 -1.50 8.76
CA TRP A 36 -4.74 -1.24 7.53
C TRP A 36 -3.94 0.06 7.58
N THR A 37 -4.54 1.12 8.13
CA THR A 37 -3.86 2.42 8.28
C THR A 37 -2.65 2.31 9.21
N LEU A 38 -2.82 1.66 10.37
CA LEU A 38 -1.72 1.47 11.32
C LEU A 38 -0.60 0.63 10.70
N LEU A 39 -0.95 -0.46 10.02
CA LEU A 39 0.03 -1.30 9.33
C LEU A 39 0.79 -0.51 8.26
N ALA A 40 0.07 0.26 7.42
CA ALA A 40 0.68 1.10 6.40
C ALA A 40 1.63 2.13 7.01
N TRP A 41 1.23 2.81 8.08
CA TRP A 41 2.11 3.76 8.79
C TRP A 41 3.37 3.10 9.33
N VAL A 42 3.26 1.95 9.99
CA VAL A 42 4.44 1.20 10.48
C VAL A 42 5.38 0.84 9.33
N LEU A 43 4.85 0.30 8.23
CA LEU A 43 5.67 -0.07 7.07
C LEU A 43 6.30 1.15 6.38
N MET A 44 5.59 2.28 6.33
CA MET A 44 6.11 3.52 5.78
C MET A 44 7.19 4.13 6.67
N LEU A 45 7.06 4.07 8.00
CA LEU A 45 8.11 4.49 8.93
C LEU A 45 9.36 3.62 8.76
N VAL A 46 9.19 2.29 8.69
CA VAL A 46 10.29 1.38 8.40
C VAL A 46 10.95 1.72 7.07
N ALA A 47 10.17 1.96 6.01
CA ALA A 47 10.72 2.31 4.70
C ALA A 47 11.47 3.65 4.71
N PHE A 48 10.95 4.66 5.42
CA PHE A 48 11.55 5.99 5.47
C PHE A 48 12.85 6.02 6.28
N PHE A 49 12.91 5.29 7.39
CA PHE A 49 14.06 5.35 8.31
C PHE A 49 15.08 4.24 8.11
N LEU A 50 14.69 3.08 7.59
CA LEU A 50 15.53 1.87 7.61
C LEU A 50 15.85 1.31 6.22
N LEU A 51 15.15 1.74 5.16
CA LEU A 51 15.38 1.23 3.80
C LEU A 51 16.12 2.25 2.92
N PRO A 52 16.79 1.79 1.85
CA PRO A 52 17.53 2.67 0.96
C PRO A 52 16.64 3.68 0.23
N ALA A 53 17.05 4.95 0.27
CA ALA A 53 16.44 6.04 -0.48
C ALA A 53 16.65 5.86 -2.01
N PRO A 54 15.78 6.46 -2.87
CA PRO A 54 16.01 6.47 -4.32
C PRO A 54 17.37 7.10 -4.66
N GLY A 55 18.04 6.56 -5.67
CA GLY A 55 19.38 7.00 -6.09
C GLY A 55 20.53 6.53 -5.19
N SER A 56 20.25 5.79 -4.12
CA SER A 56 21.31 5.14 -3.33
C SER A 56 21.96 3.99 -4.12
N LEU A 57 23.24 3.72 -3.85
CA LEU A 57 24.00 2.61 -4.41
C LEU A 57 24.24 1.54 -3.33
N PRO A 58 23.22 0.72 -2.99
CA PRO A 58 23.38 -0.32 -1.97
C PRO A 58 24.41 -1.36 -2.41
N ALA A 59 25.14 -1.91 -1.43
CA ALA A 59 26.15 -2.95 -1.67
C ALA A 59 25.56 -4.22 -2.33
N ASP A 60 24.31 -4.55 -2.01
CA ASP A 60 23.53 -5.54 -2.74
C ASP A 60 22.56 -4.82 -3.70
N SER A 61 22.79 -4.99 -5.00
CA SER A 61 21.96 -4.42 -6.06
C SER A 61 20.53 -4.96 -6.12
N LYS A 62 20.23 -6.02 -5.36
CA LYS A 62 18.87 -6.58 -5.22
C LYS A 62 18.06 -5.91 -4.12
N LEU A 63 18.68 -5.05 -3.29
CA LEU A 63 17.94 -4.33 -2.28
C LEU A 63 16.97 -3.35 -2.94
N PRO A 64 15.68 -3.40 -2.58
CA PRO A 64 14.72 -2.46 -3.15
C PRO A 64 14.98 -1.06 -2.61
N VAL A 65 14.93 -0.07 -3.49
CA VAL A 65 15.04 1.36 -3.18
C VAL A 65 13.67 2.01 -3.20
N ASN A 66 13.47 3.07 -2.42
CA ASN A 66 12.23 3.85 -2.36
C ASN A 66 10.94 3.03 -2.14
N VAL A 67 11.02 2.00 -1.31
CA VAL A 67 9.84 1.18 -0.96
C VAL A 67 8.73 2.06 -0.40
N ASN A 68 7.48 1.79 -0.81
CA ASN A 68 6.29 2.57 -0.46
C ASN A 68 6.29 4.04 -0.92
N TYR A 69 7.19 4.42 -1.84
CA TYR A 69 7.25 5.77 -2.43
C TYR A 69 7.36 6.91 -1.41
N VAL A 70 7.99 6.63 -0.27
CA VAL A 70 8.11 7.59 0.84
C VAL A 70 9.06 8.75 0.52
N PHE A 71 9.79 8.71 -0.61
CA PHE A 71 10.65 9.78 -1.14
C PHE A 71 10.16 10.42 -2.44
N GLY A 72 9.04 9.95 -3.00
CA GLY A 72 8.55 10.37 -4.31
C GLY A 72 8.06 9.16 -5.11
N LEU A 73 7.39 9.41 -6.23
CA LEU A 73 6.85 8.37 -7.11
C LEU A 73 7.88 7.78 -8.10
N ASP A 74 9.12 8.25 -8.05
CA ASP A 74 10.22 7.82 -8.90
C ASP A 74 11.23 6.99 -8.09
N ASP A 75 11.64 5.84 -8.61
CA ASP A 75 12.59 4.94 -7.93
C ASP A 75 14.05 5.40 -8.08
N SER A 76 14.33 6.24 -9.08
CA SER A 76 15.67 6.74 -9.41
C SER A 76 16.07 7.99 -8.62
N ALA A 77 15.10 8.86 -8.30
CA ALA A 77 15.36 10.10 -7.57
C ALA A 77 14.20 10.47 -6.64
N ALA A 78 14.53 11.10 -5.51
CA ALA A 78 13.53 11.70 -4.63
C ALA A 78 12.87 12.90 -5.33
N GLN A 79 11.61 13.17 -4.97
CA GLN A 79 10.94 14.40 -5.41
C GLN A 79 11.68 15.63 -4.86
N THR A 80 11.67 16.74 -5.61
CA THR A 80 12.41 17.98 -5.24
C THR A 80 11.53 19.21 -5.09
N TRP A 81 10.22 19.09 -5.30
CA TRP A 81 9.30 20.23 -5.34
C TRP A 81 8.73 20.61 -3.97
N MET A 82 8.93 19.76 -2.95
CA MET A 82 8.62 20.07 -1.55
C MET A 82 9.64 19.46 -0.58
N PRO A 83 9.67 19.90 0.70
CA PRO A 83 10.50 19.26 1.72
C PRO A 83 10.17 17.77 1.90
N GLN A 84 11.19 16.95 2.13
CA GLN A 84 11.05 15.50 2.19
C GLN A 84 10.10 15.01 3.31
N TYR A 85 10.16 15.64 4.49
CA TYR A 85 9.21 15.33 5.58
C TYR A 85 7.77 15.77 5.26
N ALA A 86 7.58 16.81 4.44
CA ALA A 86 6.26 17.22 4.00
C ALA A 86 5.65 16.18 3.05
N TRP A 87 6.45 15.62 2.13
CA TRP A 87 6.02 14.52 1.26
C TRP A 87 5.64 13.28 2.08
N PHE A 88 6.49 12.91 3.06
CA PHE A 88 6.21 11.78 3.93
C PHE A 88 4.93 11.97 4.75
N GLY A 89 4.74 13.15 5.37
CA GLY A 89 3.51 13.51 6.07
C GLY A 89 2.28 13.53 5.16
N LEU A 90 2.44 13.99 3.92
CA LEU A 90 1.40 13.92 2.90
C LEU A 90 1.01 12.46 2.61
N MET A 91 1.96 11.55 2.42
CA MET A 91 1.64 10.14 2.17
C MET A 91 0.95 9.48 3.36
N LEU A 92 1.39 9.78 4.60
CA LEU A 92 0.77 9.24 5.82
C LEU A 92 -0.69 9.69 5.98
N THR A 93 -1.06 10.85 5.46
CA THR A 93 -2.42 11.42 5.61
C THR A 93 -3.28 11.17 4.37
N ALA A 94 -2.75 11.39 3.17
CA ALA A 94 -3.48 11.27 1.91
C ALA A 94 -3.87 9.82 1.60
N LEU A 95 -3.01 8.83 1.86
CA LEU A 95 -3.35 7.42 1.59
C LEU A 95 -4.57 6.97 2.41
N PRO A 96 -4.63 7.15 3.75
CA PRO A 96 -5.83 6.83 4.50
C PRO A 96 -7.07 7.62 4.07
N LEU A 97 -6.94 8.92 3.80
CA LEU A 97 -8.09 9.78 3.54
C LEU A 97 -8.66 9.63 2.13
N VAL A 98 -7.81 9.44 1.13
CA VAL A 98 -8.19 9.48 -0.29
C VAL A 98 -8.29 8.08 -0.90
N ILE A 99 -7.52 7.11 -0.40
CA ILE A 99 -7.50 5.75 -0.96
C ILE A 99 -8.16 4.76 -0.01
N PHE A 100 -7.65 4.60 1.22
CA PHE A 100 -8.11 3.54 2.11
C PHE A 100 -9.52 3.81 2.63
N GLY A 101 -9.82 5.05 3.02
CA GLY A 101 -11.11 5.47 3.53
C GLY A 101 -12.24 5.26 2.52
N PRO A 102 -12.17 5.83 1.31
CA PRO A 102 -13.19 5.61 0.28
C PRO A 102 -13.36 4.14 -0.08
N THR A 103 -12.26 3.40 -0.23
CA THR A 103 -12.30 1.95 -0.46
C THR A 103 -13.01 1.22 0.68
N HIS A 104 -12.69 1.56 1.93
CA HIS A 104 -13.33 0.98 3.10
C HIS A 104 -14.84 1.26 3.12
N LEU A 105 -15.27 2.49 2.81
CA LEU A 105 -16.68 2.85 2.77
C LEU A 105 -17.44 2.08 1.68
N VAL A 106 -16.84 1.94 0.49
CA VAL A 106 -17.43 1.14 -0.61
C VAL A 106 -17.55 -0.32 -0.21
N LEU A 107 -16.48 -0.94 0.29
CA LEU A 107 -16.50 -2.34 0.71
C LEU A 107 -17.45 -2.60 1.88
N LYS A 108 -17.51 -1.69 2.85
CA LYS A 108 -18.47 -1.76 3.96
C LYS A 108 -19.91 -1.69 3.45
N ARG A 109 -20.21 -0.79 2.51
CA ARG A 109 -21.55 -0.66 1.94
C ARG A 109 -21.98 -1.89 1.13
N LEU A 110 -21.06 -2.47 0.36
CA LEU A 110 -21.37 -3.59 -0.54
C LEU A 110 -21.31 -4.95 0.16
N PHE A 111 -20.45 -5.11 1.16
CA PHE A 111 -20.07 -6.43 1.69
C PHE A 111 -20.03 -6.49 3.23
N SER A 112 -20.70 -5.61 3.98
CA SER A 112 -20.77 -5.77 5.44
C SER A 112 -21.39 -7.12 5.81
N SER A 113 -20.76 -7.86 6.74
CA SER A 113 -21.30 -9.13 7.21
C SER A 113 -22.57 -8.88 8.04
N SER A 114 -23.69 -9.49 7.67
CA SER A 114 -24.97 -9.36 8.41
C SER A 114 -25.01 -10.15 9.73
N LYS A 115 -23.92 -10.83 10.12
CA LYS A 115 -23.86 -11.72 11.29
C LYS A 115 -23.84 -11.02 12.66
N ALA A 116 -24.12 -9.71 12.73
CA ALA A 116 -24.25 -8.98 13.99
C ALA A 116 -25.71 -8.95 14.54
N ALA A 117 -26.60 -9.79 14.00
CA ALA A 117 -28.01 -9.88 14.40
C ALA A 117 -28.44 -11.32 14.77
N GLN A 118 -27.55 -12.10 15.39
CA GLN A 118 -27.88 -13.33 16.11
C GLN A 118 -27.17 -13.34 17.45
#